data_AF-A0A2E6LM31-F1
#
_entry.id   AF-A0A2E6LM31-F1
#
_cell.length_a   1.000
_cell.length_b   1.000
_cell.length_c   1.000
_cell.angle_alpha   90.00
_cell.angle_beta   90.00
_cell.angle_gamma   90.00
#
_symmetry.space_group_name_H-M   'P 1'
#
loop_
_entity.id
_entity.type
_entity.pdbx_description
1 polymer ?
#
loop_
_entity_poly.entity_id
_entity_poly.type
_entity_poly.pdbx_seq_one_letter_code
_entity_poly.pdbx_strand_id
1 'polypeptide(L)'
;MRIILLKENGRAKGRVRAVRLTPWHAAAFAFCTALLLSSASYVTATLFSSGAADEALVAEWQQRIAEQREQIDALQARSEAEAQAVGRQLAAMQARLMRMEALGARVTEVADLEEGEFSFDMPAPVGGPTAARENPLAWTELQSNLAGLSMQLRARESELEVLESLLSDREYHQGTEVAGRPVTWGWMSSDYGKRVDPFSGQMAWHAGVDFAGREGSDVVAVASGVVTFAGKRYGYGEMVEVNHGDGYVTRYGHHESLAVSTGDIVKKGQVIGTMGSSGRSTGPHVHFEVLKNGRHVDPKAYVARR
;
A
#
# COMPACT_ATOMS: atom_id res chain seq x y z
N MET A 1 -38.03 103.06 -17.14
CA MET A 1 -36.67 103.05 -17.74
C MET A 1 -36.81 103.05 -19.26
N ARG A 2 -36.08 103.90 -19.99
CA ARG A 2 -36.29 104.14 -21.44
C ARG A 2 -35.07 103.63 -22.20
N ILE A 3 -35.15 102.42 -22.74
CA ILE A 3 -34.08 101.82 -23.56
C ILE A 3 -34.34 102.23 -25.01
N ILE A 4 -33.37 102.90 -25.63
CA ILE A 4 -33.44 103.34 -27.03
C ILE A 4 -32.51 102.42 -27.82
N LEU A 5 -33.08 101.51 -28.61
CA LEU A 5 -32.35 100.68 -29.55
C LEU A 5 -32.18 101.46 -30.87
N LEU A 6 -30.96 101.90 -31.15
CA LEU A 6 -30.59 102.50 -32.43
C LEU A 6 -30.20 101.38 -33.40
N LYS A 7 -30.93 101.24 -34.51
CA LYS A 7 -30.53 100.40 -35.63
C LYS A 7 -29.71 101.26 -36.58
N GLU A 8 -28.41 101.05 -36.62
CA GLU A 8 -27.52 101.74 -37.54
C GLU A 8 -27.57 101.03 -38.90
N ASN A 9 -28.20 101.67 -39.89
CA ASN A 9 -27.94 101.40 -41.30
C ASN A 9 -28.19 102.68 -42.09
N GLY A 10 -27.13 103.16 -42.74
CA GLY A 10 -27.12 104.42 -43.47
C GLY A 10 -28.09 104.45 -44.63
N ARG A 11 -28.68 105.64 -44.83
CA ARG A 11 -29.52 106.08 -45.97
C ARG A 11 -30.99 105.64 -45.97
N ALA A 12 -31.77 106.16 -45.03
CA ALA A 12 -33.09 106.81 -45.23
C ALA A 12 -33.76 107.04 -43.85
N LYS A 13 -34.44 108.19 -43.66
CA LYS A 13 -35.11 108.67 -42.42
C LYS A 13 -35.51 107.54 -41.45
N GLY A 14 -34.77 107.38 -40.36
CA GLY A 14 -35.00 106.36 -39.34
C GLY A 14 -36.28 106.59 -38.53
N ARG A 15 -37.22 105.64 -38.58
CA ARG A 15 -38.39 105.58 -37.68
C ARG A 15 -37.94 105.07 -36.32
N VAL A 16 -37.86 105.96 -35.33
CA VAL A 16 -37.63 105.60 -33.93
C VAL A 16 -38.90 104.92 -33.39
N ARG A 17 -38.87 103.59 -33.18
CA ARG A 17 -39.91 102.88 -32.43
C ARG A 17 -39.54 102.88 -30.95
N ALA A 18 -40.19 103.74 -30.17
CA ALA A 18 -40.06 103.74 -28.71
C ALA A 18 -41.06 102.74 -28.11
N VAL A 19 -40.55 101.64 -27.53
CA VAL A 19 -41.39 100.68 -26.79
C VAL A 19 -41.52 101.18 -25.35
N ARG A 20 -42.76 101.43 -24.90
CA ARG A 20 -43.03 101.82 -23.51
C ARG A 20 -43.23 100.56 -22.66
N LEU A 21 -42.25 100.24 -21.81
CA LEU A 21 -42.37 99.19 -20.80
C LEU A 21 -43.36 99.67 -19.72
N THR A 22 -44.57 99.10 -19.72
CA THR A 22 -45.57 99.26 -18.65
C THR A 22 -45.35 98.20 -17.56
N PRO A 23 -45.81 98.40 -16.30
CA PRO A 23 -45.64 97.42 -15.22
C PRO A 23 -46.20 96.02 -15.56
N TRP A 24 -47.18 95.94 -16.46
CA TRP A 24 -47.73 94.69 -16.97
C TRP A 24 -46.71 93.82 -17.73
N HIS A 25 -45.79 94.43 -18.49
CA HIS A 25 -44.75 93.68 -19.20
C HIS A 25 -43.72 93.08 -18.23
N ALA A 26 -43.42 93.78 -17.12
CA ALA A 26 -42.57 93.25 -16.07
C ALA A 26 -43.24 92.06 -15.34
N ALA A 27 -44.55 92.15 -15.09
CA ALA A 27 -45.32 91.05 -14.50
C ALA A 27 -45.39 89.82 -15.42
N ALA A 28 -45.64 90.02 -16.72
CA ALA A 28 -45.66 88.93 -17.70
C ALA A 28 -44.28 88.26 -17.84
N PHE A 29 -43.20 89.05 -17.84
CA PHE A 29 -41.85 88.50 -17.87
C PHE A 29 -41.53 87.71 -16.60
N ALA A 30 -41.87 88.23 -15.43
CA ALA A 30 -41.70 87.53 -14.14
C ALA A 30 -42.48 86.21 -14.10
N PHE A 31 -43.70 86.19 -14.64
CA PHE A 31 -44.52 84.99 -14.71
C PHE A 31 -43.93 83.95 -15.67
N CYS A 32 -43.48 84.36 -16.85
CA CYS A 32 -42.79 83.46 -17.79
C CYS A 32 -41.49 82.90 -17.20
N THR A 33 -40.72 83.71 -16.47
CA THR A 33 -39.51 83.22 -15.81
C THR A 33 -39.83 82.26 -14.66
N ALA A 34 -40.91 82.50 -13.91
CA ALA A 34 -41.35 81.60 -12.85
C ALA A 34 -41.83 80.25 -13.43
N LEU A 35 -42.57 80.28 -14.54
CA LEU A 35 -42.99 79.07 -15.26
C LEU A 35 -41.79 78.28 -15.78
N LEU A 36 -40.81 78.93 -16.40
CA LEU A 36 -39.58 78.29 -16.88
C LEU A 36 -38.75 77.69 -15.74
N LEU A 37 -38.66 78.38 -14.60
CA LEU A 37 -37.96 77.84 -13.43
C LEU A 37 -38.71 76.65 -12.82
N SER A 38 -40.04 76.71 -12.77
CA SER A 38 -40.86 75.62 -12.24
C SER A 38 -40.84 74.39 -13.15
N SER A 39 -40.87 74.56 -14.47
CA SER A 39 -40.77 73.46 -15.43
C SER A 39 -39.36 72.87 -15.46
N ALA A 40 -38.31 73.71 -15.39
CA ALA A 40 -36.94 73.24 -15.25
C ALA A 40 -36.75 72.43 -13.95
N SER A 41 -37.29 72.91 -12.83
CA SER A 41 -37.28 72.22 -11.53
C SER A 41 -38.04 70.89 -11.56
N TYR A 42 -39.20 70.85 -12.23
CA TYR A 42 -39.97 69.61 -12.40
C TYR A 42 -39.23 68.59 -13.26
N VAL A 43 -38.64 69.01 -14.38
CA VAL A 43 -37.87 68.14 -15.27
C VAL A 43 -36.62 67.61 -14.55
N THR A 44 -35.88 68.45 -13.81
CA THR A 44 -34.73 67.99 -13.01
C THR A 44 -35.15 67.06 -11.88
N ALA A 45 -36.28 67.31 -11.21
CA ALA A 45 -36.81 66.42 -10.18
C ALA A 45 -37.20 65.04 -10.76
N THR A 46 -37.83 64.99 -11.93
CA THR A 46 -38.18 63.72 -12.59
C THR A 46 -36.94 62.93 -13.03
N LEU A 47 -35.96 63.59 -13.66
CA LEU A 47 -34.69 62.97 -14.07
C LEU A 47 -33.87 62.44 -12.87
N PHE A 48 -33.86 63.19 -11.76
CA PHE A 48 -33.19 62.79 -10.53
C PHE A 48 -33.92 61.62 -9.85
N SER A 49 -35.26 61.62 -9.85
CA SER A 49 -36.06 60.52 -9.30
C SER A 49 -35.95 59.21 -10.08
N SER A 50 -35.82 59.28 -11.42
CA SER A 50 -35.58 58.10 -12.25
C SER A 50 -34.18 57.52 -12.04
N GLY A 51 -33.17 58.36 -11.80
CA GLY A 51 -31.82 57.90 -11.45
C GLY A 51 -31.76 57.19 -10.08
N ALA A 52 -32.52 57.67 -9.10
CA ALA A 52 -32.61 57.03 -7.78
C ALA A 52 -33.33 55.66 -7.81
N ALA A 53 -34.31 55.49 -8.70
CA ALA A 53 -34.97 54.19 -8.91
C ALA A 53 -34.05 53.17 -9.60
N ASP A 54 -33.26 53.60 -10.58
CA ASP A 54 -32.23 52.76 -11.21
C ASP A 54 -31.11 52.39 -10.23
N GLU A 55 -30.71 53.30 -9.34
CA GLU A 55 -29.65 53.04 -8.35
C GLU A 55 -30.09 51.98 -7.32
N ALA A 56 -31.35 52.01 -6.87
CA ALA A 56 -31.91 51.00 -5.98
C ALA A 56 -32.01 49.62 -6.66
N LEU A 57 -32.43 49.57 -7.93
CA LEU A 57 -32.46 48.35 -8.71
C LEU A 57 -31.04 47.79 -8.89
N VAL A 58 -30.08 48.62 -9.30
CA VAL A 58 -28.68 48.21 -9.47
C VAL A 58 -28.09 47.68 -8.15
N ALA A 59 -28.41 48.29 -7.01
CA ALA A 59 -27.99 47.81 -5.69
C ALA A 59 -28.57 46.42 -5.35
N GLU A 60 -29.86 46.18 -5.63
CA GLU A 60 -30.49 44.87 -5.44
C GLU A 60 -29.84 43.79 -6.32
N TRP A 61 -29.56 44.12 -7.59
CA TRP A 61 -28.89 43.19 -8.51
C TRP A 61 -27.45 42.91 -8.11
N GLN A 62 -26.71 43.91 -7.64
CA GLN A 62 -25.36 43.73 -7.11
C GLN A 62 -25.35 42.83 -5.87
N GLN A 63 -26.30 43.03 -4.96
CA GLN A 63 -26.46 42.17 -3.80
C GLN A 63 -26.79 40.73 -4.20
N ARG A 64 -27.72 40.53 -5.13
CA ARG A 64 -28.10 39.20 -5.62
C ARG A 64 -26.95 38.49 -6.35
N ILE A 65 -26.11 39.23 -7.09
CA ILE A 65 -24.89 38.69 -7.70
C ILE A 65 -23.86 38.31 -6.64
N ALA A 66 -23.70 39.10 -5.57
CA ALA A 66 -22.81 38.78 -4.48
C ALA A 66 -23.24 37.49 -3.76
N GLU A 67 -24.54 37.35 -3.46
CA GLU A 67 -25.11 36.13 -2.87
C GLU A 67 -24.93 34.91 -3.78
N GLN A 68 -25.13 35.06 -5.09
CA GLN A 68 -24.91 33.97 -6.05
C GLN A 68 -23.44 33.57 -6.16
N ARG A 69 -22.51 34.52 -6.11
CA ARG A 69 -21.07 34.24 -6.10
C ARG A 69 -20.69 33.45 -4.86
N GLU A 70 -21.16 33.86 -3.68
CA GLU A 70 -20.92 33.12 -2.43
C GLU A 70 -21.47 31.69 -2.50
N GLN A 71 -22.64 31.48 -3.10
CA GLN A 71 -23.21 30.15 -3.32
C GLN A 71 -22.36 29.30 -4.28
N ILE A 72 -21.86 29.89 -5.38
CA ILE A 72 -21.01 29.18 -6.35
C ILE A 72 -19.66 28.81 -5.69
N ASP A 73 -19.06 29.74 -4.95
CA ASP A 73 -17.80 29.50 -4.24
C ASP A 73 -17.97 28.38 -3.20
N ALA A 74 -19.08 28.39 -2.45
CA ALA A 74 -19.40 27.34 -1.49
C ALA A 74 -19.63 25.97 -2.16
N LEU A 75 -20.32 25.94 -3.31
CA LEU A 75 -20.53 24.72 -4.10
C LEU A 75 -19.21 24.17 -4.68
N GLN A 76 -18.34 25.04 -5.19
CA GLN A 76 -17.03 24.67 -5.71
C GLN A 76 -16.15 24.11 -4.60
N ALA A 77 -16.07 24.79 -3.45
CA ALA A 77 -15.31 24.32 -2.29
C ALA A 77 -15.80 22.93 -1.81
N ARG A 78 -17.12 22.69 -1.82
CA ARG A 78 -17.68 21.38 -1.50
C ARG A 78 -17.31 20.31 -2.52
N SER A 79 -17.42 20.63 -3.82
CA SER A 79 -17.02 19.73 -4.90
C SER A 79 -15.54 19.34 -4.82
N GLU A 80 -14.66 20.30 -4.52
CA GLU A 80 -13.22 20.04 -4.34
C GLU A 80 -12.97 19.13 -3.14
N ALA A 81 -13.64 19.38 -2.01
CA ALA A 81 -13.52 18.54 -0.83
C ALA A 81 -13.99 17.09 -1.09
N GLU A 82 -15.10 16.92 -1.82
CA GLU A 82 -15.63 15.60 -2.22
C GLU A 82 -14.68 14.88 -3.18
N ALA A 83 -14.11 15.57 -4.17
CA ALA A 83 -13.12 15.01 -5.09
C ALA A 83 -11.83 14.57 -4.37
N GLN A 84 -11.34 15.38 -3.43
CA GLN A 84 -10.18 15.02 -2.60
C GLN A 84 -10.46 13.80 -1.72
N ALA A 85 -11.68 13.66 -1.20
CA ALA A 85 -12.06 12.50 -0.40
C ALA A 85 -12.03 11.21 -1.23
N VAL A 86 -12.55 11.23 -2.47
CA VAL A 86 -12.48 10.07 -3.38
C VAL A 86 -11.05 9.79 -3.82
N GLY A 87 -10.25 10.82 -4.12
CA GLY A 87 -8.84 10.65 -4.46
C GLY A 87 -8.07 9.93 -3.34
N ARG A 88 -8.28 10.32 -2.07
CA ARG A 88 -7.70 9.63 -0.92
C ARG A 88 -8.18 8.19 -0.78
N GLN A 89 -9.46 7.93 -1.03
CA GLN A 89 -10.02 6.59 -0.94
C GLN A 89 -9.50 5.66 -2.03
N LEU A 90 -9.36 6.15 -3.28
CA LEU A 90 -8.75 5.42 -4.39
C LEU A 90 -7.28 5.12 -4.11
N ALA A 91 -6.51 6.09 -3.63
CA ALA A 91 -5.11 5.87 -3.25
C ALA A 91 -4.99 4.79 -2.16
N ALA A 92 -5.90 4.80 -1.16
CA ALA A 92 -5.93 3.76 -0.13
C ALA A 92 -6.31 2.38 -0.68
N MET A 93 -7.18 2.30 -1.69
CA MET A 93 -7.51 1.05 -2.38
C MET A 93 -6.33 0.53 -3.21
N GLN A 94 -5.66 1.40 -3.97
CA GLN A 94 -4.47 1.05 -4.74
C GLN A 94 -3.35 0.50 -3.84
N ALA A 95 -3.08 1.16 -2.71
CA ALA A 95 -2.09 0.68 -1.76
C ALA A 95 -2.44 -0.69 -1.14
N ARG A 96 -3.73 -0.99 -0.96
CA ARG A 96 -4.20 -2.31 -0.49
C ARG A 96 -4.04 -3.38 -1.57
N LEU A 97 -4.41 -3.07 -2.81
CA LEU A 97 -4.24 -4.00 -3.94
C LEU A 97 -2.76 -4.37 -4.11
N MET A 98 -1.85 -3.39 -4.05
CA MET A 98 -0.40 -3.66 -4.09
C MET A 98 0.07 -4.60 -2.96
N ARG A 99 -0.48 -4.45 -1.74
CA ARG A 99 -0.16 -5.38 -0.64
C ARG A 99 -0.73 -6.77 -0.87
N MET A 100 -1.97 -6.87 -1.36
CA MET A 100 -2.58 -8.16 -1.68
C MET A 100 -1.84 -8.88 -2.80
N GLU A 101 -1.39 -8.16 -3.84
CA GLU A 101 -0.55 -8.69 -4.92
C GLU A 101 0.77 -9.23 -4.37
N ALA A 102 1.42 -8.48 -3.46
CA ALA A 102 2.65 -8.92 -2.81
C ALA A 102 2.46 -10.18 -1.94
N LEU A 103 1.37 -10.24 -1.16
CA LEU A 103 1.01 -11.43 -0.37
C LEU A 103 0.71 -12.62 -1.27
N GLY A 104 -0.04 -12.41 -2.36
CA GLY A 104 -0.35 -13.44 -3.34
C GLY A 104 0.91 -14.03 -3.97
N ALA A 105 1.84 -13.18 -4.42
CA ALA A 105 3.11 -13.62 -4.99
C ALA A 105 3.93 -14.46 -4.00
N ARG A 106 3.97 -14.05 -2.72
CA ARG A 106 4.67 -14.78 -1.67
C ARG A 106 4.06 -16.16 -1.39
N VAL A 107 2.74 -16.24 -1.37
CA VAL A 107 2.02 -17.51 -1.20
C VAL A 107 2.32 -18.47 -2.36
N THR A 108 2.32 -17.98 -3.59
CA THR A 108 2.67 -18.79 -4.78
C THR A 108 4.10 -19.33 -4.69
N GLU A 109 5.07 -18.50 -4.26
CA GLU A 109 6.47 -18.91 -4.05
C GLU A 109 6.60 -20.01 -2.99
N VAL A 110 5.96 -19.83 -1.82
CA VAL A 110 6.04 -20.79 -0.71
C VAL A 110 5.32 -22.11 -1.02
N ALA A 111 4.23 -22.06 -1.80
CA ALA A 111 3.42 -23.22 -2.12
C ALA A 111 3.85 -23.97 -3.39
N ASP A 112 4.91 -23.51 -4.09
CA ASP A 112 5.38 -24.07 -5.38
C ASP A 112 4.24 -24.23 -6.40
N LEU A 113 3.34 -23.25 -6.46
CA LEU A 113 2.20 -23.26 -7.38
C LEU A 113 2.65 -22.79 -8.78
N GLU A 114 2.05 -23.36 -9.83
CA GLU A 114 2.36 -22.97 -11.21
C GLU A 114 2.07 -21.47 -11.44
N GLU A 115 3.01 -20.78 -12.09
CA GLU A 115 2.86 -19.37 -12.46
C GLU A 115 1.57 -19.18 -13.29
N GLY A 116 0.61 -18.42 -12.75
CA GLY A 116 -0.62 -18.05 -13.45
C GLY A 116 -1.93 -18.50 -12.79
N GLU A 117 -1.90 -19.35 -11.75
CA GLU A 117 -3.12 -19.71 -11.00
C GLU A 117 -3.72 -18.51 -10.23
N PHE A 118 -2.88 -17.54 -9.86
CA PHE A 118 -3.24 -16.25 -9.27
C PHE A 118 -2.76 -15.09 -10.15
N SER A 119 -3.44 -14.83 -11.28
CA SER A 119 -3.17 -13.65 -12.10
C SER A 119 -4.10 -12.50 -11.73
N PHE A 120 -3.53 -11.43 -11.17
CA PHE A 120 -4.23 -10.18 -10.87
C PHE A 120 -4.21 -9.19 -12.04
N ASP A 121 -3.42 -9.49 -13.08
CA ASP A 121 -3.26 -8.66 -14.29
C ASP A 121 -4.46 -8.79 -15.25
N MET A 122 -5.27 -9.82 -15.08
CA MET A 122 -6.46 -10.07 -15.89
C MET A 122 -7.69 -9.44 -15.22
N PRO A 123 -8.27 -8.37 -15.79
CA PRO A 123 -9.52 -7.84 -15.27
C PRO A 123 -10.59 -8.94 -15.32
N ALA A 124 -11.36 -9.04 -14.23
CA ALA A 124 -12.43 -10.03 -14.14
C ALA A 124 -13.36 -9.92 -15.36
N PRO A 125 -13.69 -11.04 -16.04
CA PRO A 125 -14.63 -11.01 -17.15
C PRO A 125 -15.99 -10.53 -16.65
N VAL A 126 -16.42 -9.33 -17.09
CA VAL A 126 -17.75 -8.78 -16.75
C VAL A 126 -18.66 -8.93 -17.96
N GLY A 127 -19.85 -9.50 -17.77
CA GLY A 127 -20.85 -9.64 -18.81
C GLY A 127 -22.24 -9.88 -18.23
N GLY A 128 -23.27 -9.44 -18.95
CA GLY A 128 -24.67 -9.60 -18.56
C GLY A 128 -25.60 -8.74 -19.43
N PRO A 129 -26.90 -9.06 -19.50
CA PRO A 129 -27.87 -8.25 -20.25
C PRO A 129 -28.03 -6.88 -19.61
N THR A 130 -27.71 -5.81 -20.34
CA THR A 130 -27.86 -4.43 -19.87
C THR A 130 -29.32 -4.00 -19.97
N ALA A 131 -29.87 -3.47 -18.87
CA ALA A 131 -31.22 -2.89 -18.88
C ALA A 131 -31.21 -1.55 -19.66
N ALA A 132 -32.24 -1.30 -20.48
CA ALA A 132 -32.33 -0.15 -21.39
C ALA A 132 -32.44 1.25 -20.71
N ARG A 133 -32.36 1.32 -19.38
CA ARG A 133 -32.36 2.58 -18.62
C ARG A 133 -31.30 2.51 -17.53
N GLU A 134 -30.16 3.09 -17.83
CA GLU A 134 -29.11 3.37 -16.85
C GLU A 134 -29.42 4.73 -16.24
N ASN A 135 -29.77 4.75 -14.96
CA ASN A 135 -29.80 5.99 -14.20
C ASN A 135 -28.36 6.37 -13.84
N PRO A 136 -27.97 7.65 -13.92
CA PRO A 136 -26.68 8.09 -13.41
C PRO A 136 -26.54 7.67 -11.95
N LEU A 137 -25.44 6.98 -11.61
CA LEU A 137 -25.14 6.57 -10.25
C LEU A 137 -25.22 7.78 -9.31
N ALA A 138 -26.11 7.73 -8.33
CA ALA A 138 -26.17 8.75 -7.31
C ALA A 138 -24.89 8.71 -6.47
N TRP A 139 -24.34 9.87 -6.12
CA TRP A 139 -23.11 9.98 -5.34
C TRP A 139 -23.14 9.15 -4.04
N THR A 140 -24.29 9.12 -3.38
CA THR A 140 -24.53 8.34 -2.15
C THR A 140 -24.39 6.84 -2.37
N GLU A 141 -24.80 6.34 -3.55
CA GLU A 141 -24.73 4.93 -3.93
C GLU A 141 -23.30 4.54 -4.34
N LEU A 142 -22.57 5.44 -5.02
CA LEU A 142 -21.14 5.27 -5.28
C LEU A 142 -20.37 5.14 -3.95
N GLN A 143 -20.68 6.01 -2.97
CA GLN A 143 -20.01 6.01 -1.68
C GLN A 143 -20.27 4.71 -0.89
N SER A 144 -21.51 4.21 -0.90
CA SER A 144 -21.85 2.93 -0.24
C SER A 144 -21.18 1.74 -0.94
N ASN A 145 -21.15 1.72 -2.27
CA ASN A 145 -20.49 0.66 -3.04
C ASN A 145 -18.97 0.64 -2.79
N LEU A 146 -18.32 1.81 -2.80
CA LEU A 146 -16.90 1.92 -2.48
C LEU A 146 -16.60 1.52 -1.03
N ALA A 147 -17.49 1.83 -0.09
CA ALA A 147 -17.37 1.38 1.30
C ALA A 147 -17.49 -0.15 1.39
N GLY A 148 -18.47 -0.74 0.72
CA GLY A 148 -18.67 -2.20 0.64
C GLY A 148 -17.47 -2.92 0.06
N LEU A 149 -16.96 -2.47 -1.10
CA LEU A 149 -15.76 -3.02 -1.73
C LEU A 149 -14.54 -2.90 -0.81
N SER A 150 -14.41 -1.78 -0.10
CA SER A 150 -13.30 -1.60 0.85
C SER A 150 -13.34 -2.60 2.01
N MET A 151 -14.54 -3.00 2.47
CA MET A 151 -14.69 -4.02 3.50
C MET A 151 -14.36 -5.41 2.97
N GLN A 152 -14.79 -5.72 1.74
CA GLN A 152 -14.45 -6.98 1.07
C GLN A 152 -12.94 -7.12 0.88
N LEU A 153 -12.26 -6.08 0.38
CA LEU A 153 -10.80 -6.09 0.22
C LEU A 153 -10.07 -6.32 1.55
N ARG A 154 -10.51 -5.67 2.63
CA ARG A 154 -9.93 -5.91 3.97
C ARG A 154 -10.11 -7.34 4.43
N ALA A 155 -11.29 -7.94 4.23
CA ALA A 155 -11.54 -9.33 4.60
C ALA A 155 -10.61 -10.29 3.83
N ARG A 156 -10.43 -10.04 2.53
CA ARG A 156 -9.51 -10.84 1.69
C ARG A 156 -8.04 -10.66 2.08
N GLU A 157 -7.61 -9.45 2.41
CA GLU A 157 -6.26 -9.18 2.92
C GLU A 157 -5.98 -10.02 4.18
N SER A 158 -6.91 -10.05 5.15
CA SER A 158 -6.78 -10.88 6.35
C SER A 158 -6.81 -12.39 6.08
N GLU A 159 -7.61 -12.85 5.11
CA GLU A 159 -7.61 -14.27 4.69
C GLU A 159 -6.24 -14.69 4.14
N LEU A 160 -5.64 -13.86 3.27
CA LEU A 160 -4.32 -14.13 2.69
C LEU A 160 -3.19 -14.09 3.72
N GLU A 161 -3.25 -13.17 4.68
CA GLU A 161 -2.27 -13.08 5.77
C GLU A 161 -2.28 -14.35 6.64
N VAL A 162 -3.47 -14.87 6.96
CA VAL A 162 -3.59 -16.15 7.69
C VAL A 162 -3.04 -17.31 6.86
N LEU A 163 -3.34 -17.36 5.56
CA LEU A 163 -2.83 -18.39 4.68
C LEU A 163 -1.30 -18.35 4.59
N GLU A 164 -0.71 -17.17 4.40
CA GLU A 164 0.74 -16.98 4.40
C GLU A 164 1.36 -17.48 5.71
N SER A 165 0.77 -17.12 6.85
CA SER A 165 1.25 -17.55 8.15
C SER A 165 1.21 -19.07 8.29
N LEU A 166 0.13 -19.73 7.86
CA LEU A 166 -0.01 -21.19 7.93
C LEU A 166 0.95 -21.91 6.99
N LEU A 167 1.17 -21.37 5.78
CA LEU A 167 2.11 -21.95 4.82
C LEU A 167 3.55 -21.80 5.31
N SER A 168 3.90 -20.62 5.84
CA SER A 168 5.22 -20.36 6.42
C SER A 168 5.50 -21.26 7.63
N ASP A 169 4.51 -21.45 8.50
CA ASP A 169 4.60 -22.37 9.65
C ASP A 169 4.79 -23.81 9.20
N ARG A 170 4.04 -24.25 8.19
CA ARG A 170 4.17 -25.58 7.61
C ARG A 170 5.54 -25.81 6.97
N GLU A 171 6.05 -24.86 6.19
CA GLU A 171 7.37 -24.95 5.56
C GLU A 171 8.48 -24.98 6.61
N TYR A 172 8.38 -24.12 7.64
CA TYR A 172 9.30 -24.12 8.78
C TYR A 172 9.34 -25.48 9.47
N HIS A 173 8.17 -26.06 9.78
CA HIS A 173 8.09 -27.35 10.45
C HIS A 173 8.54 -28.52 9.56
N GLN A 174 8.22 -28.52 8.27
CA GLN A 174 8.67 -29.56 7.34
C GLN A 174 10.20 -29.54 7.15
N GLY A 175 10.79 -28.35 7.12
CA GLY A 175 12.23 -28.17 6.99
C GLY A 175 13.00 -28.57 8.25
N THR A 176 12.51 -28.19 9.43
CA THR A 176 13.21 -28.38 10.71
C THR A 176 12.97 -29.74 11.38
N GLU A 177 11.97 -30.51 10.94
CA GLU A 177 11.76 -31.87 11.46
C GLU A 177 12.93 -32.80 11.09
N VAL A 178 13.65 -33.26 12.12
CA VAL A 178 14.73 -34.25 12.02
C VAL A 178 14.18 -35.57 11.48
N ALA A 179 14.42 -35.84 10.20
CA ALA A 179 13.92 -37.04 9.52
C ALA A 179 14.82 -37.44 8.35
N GLY A 180 15.01 -38.75 8.18
CA GLY A 180 15.80 -39.32 7.09
C GLY A 180 17.22 -39.70 7.50
N ARG A 181 17.99 -40.19 6.51
CA ARG A 181 19.35 -40.71 6.71
C ARG A 181 20.38 -39.59 6.48
N PRO A 182 21.45 -39.52 7.27
CA PRO A 182 22.53 -38.55 7.07
C PRO A 182 23.46 -38.92 5.90
N VAL A 183 23.15 -39.97 5.14
CA VAL A 183 23.96 -40.47 4.02
C VAL A 183 23.08 -40.73 2.80
N THR A 184 23.60 -40.41 1.62
CA THR A 184 22.93 -40.73 0.33
C THR A 184 23.06 -42.21 -0.01
N TRP A 185 24.18 -42.85 0.38
CA TRP A 185 24.46 -44.26 0.16
C TRP A 185 25.20 -44.89 1.35
N GLY A 186 24.88 -46.14 1.69
CA GLY A 186 25.48 -46.86 2.81
C GLY A 186 24.46 -47.57 3.70
N TRP A 187 24.94 -48.34 4.66
CA TRP A 187 24.10 -49.11 5.60
C TRP A 187 24.41 -48.72 7.05
N MET A 188 23.45 -48.94 7.95
CA MET A 188 23.68 -48.75 9.38
C MET A 188 24.59 -49.88 9.86
N SER A 189 25.81 -49.56 10.28
CA SER A 189 26.81 -50.52 10.75
C SER A 189 26.74 -50.74 12.26
N SER A 190 26.23 -49.75 13.01
CA SER A 190 26.00 -49.90 14.44
C SER A 190 24.83 -49.08 14.97
N ASP A 191 24.13 -49.68 15.93
CA ASP A 191 23.04 -49.08 16.69
C ASP A 191 23.53 -48.21 17.87
N TYR A 192 22.60 -47.43 18.41
CA TYR A 192 22.69 -46.64 19.63
C TYR A 192 22.60 -47.50 20.89
N GLY A 193 23.32 -47.12 21.96
CA GLY A 193 23.23 -47.76 23.28
C GLY A 193 24.48 -48.52 23.72
N LYS A 194 24.34 -49.48 24.63
CA LYS A 194 25.48 -50.24 25.19
C LYS A 194 26.01 -51.26 24.17
N ARG A 195 27.30 -51.15 23.82
CA ARG A 195 28.01 -52.11 22.96
C ARG A 195 29.43 -52.34 23.44
N VAL A 196 30.09 -53.37 22.92
CA VAL A 196 31.53 -53.57 23.11
C VAL A 196 32.27 -52.51 22.29
N ASP A 197 33.16 -51.76 22.93
CA ASP A 197 34.01 -50.78 22.29
C ASP A 197 35.06 -51.49 21.41
N PRO A 198 35.10 -51.24 20.09
CA PRO A 198 36.02 -51.93 19.18
C PRO A 198 37.51 -51.65 19.47
N PHE A 199 37.84 -50.62 20.25
CA PHE A 199 39.23 -50.28 20.57
C PHE A 199 39.70 -50.84 21.92
N SER A 200 38.85 -50.81 22.95
CA SER A 200 39.20 -51.28 24.30
C SER A 200 38.72 -52.70 24.61
N GLY A 201 37.76 -53.23 23.83
CA GLY A 201 37.11 -54.52 24.11
C GLY A 201 36.18 -54.50 25.32
N GLN A 202 35.93 -53.34 25.93
CA GLN A 202 35.09 -53.20 27.11
C GLN A 202 33.68 -52.72 26.75
N MET A 203 32.72 -52.90 27.65
CA MET A 203 31.37 -52.34 27.47
C MET A 203 31.41 -50.81 27.55
N ALA A 204 30.95 -50.15 26.48
CA ALA A 204 30.87 -48.70 26.37
C ALA A 204 29.48 -48.25 25.91
N TRP A 205 29.17 -46.97 26.12
CA TRP A 205 27.94 -46.34 25.63
C TRP A 205 28.18 -45.66 24.29
N HIS A 206 27.34 -45.98 23.31
CA HIS A 206 27.33 -45.34 22.01
C HIS A 206 26.18 -44.32 21.93
N ALA A 207 26.52 -43.04 21.84
CA ALA A 207 25.56 -41.94 21.92
C ALA A 207 24.87 -41.60 20.58
N GLY A 208 25.13 -42.38 19.53
CA GLY A 208 24.58 -42.20 18.19
C GLY A 208 24.44 -43.52 17.44
N VAL A 209 24.28 -43.43 16.12
CA VAL A 209 24.30 -44.56 15.19
C VAL A 209 25.42 -44.34 14.17
N ASP A 210 25.98 -45.43 13.67
CA ASP A 210 27.05 -45.37 12.66
C ASP A 210 26.50 -45.81 11.30
N PHE A 211 26.76 -45.03 10.25
CA PHE A 211 26.49 -45.40 8.87
C PHE A 211 27.79 -45.61 8.10
N ALA A 212 28.05 -46.86 7.76
CA ALA A 212 29.20 -47.23 6.94
C ALA A 212 28.88 -47.05 5.45
N GLY A 213 29.88 -46.62 4.70
CA GLY A 213 29.77 -46.36 3.28
C GLY A 213 31.15 -46.24 2.64
N ARG A 214 31.18 -45.66 1.44
CA ARG A 214 32.44 -45.43 0.71
C ARG A 214 33.04 -44.11 1.19
N GLU A 215 34.35 -44.09 1.44
CA GLU A 215 35.08 -42.85 1.70
C GLU A 215 34.83 -41.81 0.59
N GLY A 216 34.71 -40.54 0.98
CA GLY A 216 34.35 -39.44 0.10
C GLY A 216 32.86 -39.32 -0.24
N SER A 217 32.00 -40.25 0.22
CA SER A 217 30.54 -40.16 -0.07
C SER A 217 29.90 -38.98 0.65
N ASP A 218 28.86 -38.39 0.05
CA ASP A 218 28.17 -37.24 0.62
C ASP A 218 27.46 -37.56 1.95
N VAL A 219 27.71 -36.70 2.94
CA VAL A 219 26.96 -36.64 4.20
C VAL A 219 26.04 -35.44 4.14
N VAL A 220 24.76 -35.66 4.43
CA VAL A 220 23.70 -34.65 4.28
C VAL A 220 23.03 -34.31 5.61
N ALA A 221 22.56 -33.07 5.73
CA ALA A 221 21.77 -32.64 6.88
C ALA A 221 20.38 -33.31 6.88
N VAL A 222 19.96 -33.89 8.00
CA VAL A 222 18.65 -34.56 8.11
C VAL A 222 17.49 -33.59 8.40
N ALA A 223 17.79 -32.32 8.65
CA ALA A 223 16.84 -31.23 8.81
C ALA A 223 17.54 -29.89 8.49
N SER A 224 16.76 -28.87 8.16
CA SER A 224 17.20 -27.49 8.01
C SER A 224 17.59 -26.90 9.36
N GLY A 225 18.57 -26.02 9.39
CA GLY A 225 19.05 -25.43 10.64
C GLY A 225 20.28 -24.56 10.47
N VAL A 226 20.91 -24.21 11.59
CA VAL A 226 22.14 -23.39 11.64
C VAL A 226 23.28 -24.23 12.17
N VAL A 227 24.43 -24.19 11.51
CA VAL A 227 25.65 -24.86 11.95
C VAL A 227 26.19 -24.18 13.20
N THR A 228 26.14 -24.86 14.35
CA THR A 228 26.66 -24.36 15.64
C THR A 228 28.12 -24.72 15.86
N PHE A 229 28.62 -25.73 15.15
CA PHE A 229 30.02 -26.13 15.19
C PHE A 229 30.43 -26.79 13.87
N ALA A 230 31.60 -26.43 13.34
CA ALA A 230 32.24 -27.10 12.21
C ALA A 230 33.75 -27.15 12.45
N GLY A 231 34.32 -28.34 12.59
CA GLY A 231 35.76 -28.55 12.72
C GLY A 231 36.15 -29.75 13.58
N LYS A 232 37.41 -29.80 13.98
CA LYS A 232 37.98 -30.94 14.71
C LYS A 232 37.57 -30.98 16.18
N ARG A 233 36.98 -32.09 16.62
CA ARG A 233 36.64 -32.37 18.02
C ARG A 233 37.20 -33.72 18.46
N TYR A 234 37.74 -33.77 19.68
CA TYR A 234 38.29 -35.02 20.23
C TYR A 234 37.22 -36.12 20.25
N GLY A 235 37.61 -37.34 19.86
CA GLY A 235 36.71 -38.48 19.67
C GLY A 235 36.01 -38.50 18.32
N TYR A 236 35.45 -37.37 17.88
CA TYR A 236 34.63 -37.26 16.67
C TYR A 236 35.43 -37.00 15.38
N GLY A 237 36.66 -36.51 15.45
CA GLY A 237 37.39 -36.08 14.25
C GLY A 237 36.83 -34.77 13.71
N GLU A 238 36.81 -34.60 12.40
CA GLU A 238 36.10 -33.49 11.75
C GLU A 238 34.58 -33.70 11.94
N MET A 239 33.92 -32.71 12.53
CA MET A 239 32.53 -32.79 12.95
C MET A 239 31.75 -31.56 12.51
N VAL A 240 30.49 -31.77 12.12
CA VAL A 240 29.46 -30.72 12.01
C VAL A 240 28.40 -30.92 13.10
N GLU A 241 27.99 -29.84 13.76
CA GLU A 241 26.82 -29.78 14.64
C GLU A 241 25.82 -28.78 14.06
N VAL A 242 24.55 -29.19 13.93
CA VAL A 242 23.47 -28.36 13.39
C VAL A 242 22.35 -28.23 14.42
N ASN A 243 21.94 -27.01 14.72
CA ASN A 243 20.77 -26.71 15.54
C ASN A 243 19.57 -26.46 14.62
N HIS A 244 18.51 -27.25 14.81
CA HIS A 244 17.31 -27.24 13.97
C HIS A 244 16.15 -26.43 14.57
N GLY A 245 16.32 -25.82 15.75
CA GLY A 245 15.20 -25.26 16.50
C GLY A 245 14.48 -26.32 17.34
N ASP A 246 13.47 -25.91 18.10
CA ASP A 246 12.63 -26.80 18.95
C ASP A 246 13.40 -27.76 19.88
N GLY A 247 14.63 -27.36 20.25
CA GLY A 247 15.54 -28.13 21.10
C GLY A 247 16.23 -29.31 20.40
N TYR A 248 16.12 -29.44 19.08
CA TYR A 248 16.81 -30.47 18.30
C TYR A 248 18.19 -30.02 17.83
N VAL A 249 19.18 -30.86 18.08
CA VAL A 249 20.55 -30.70 17.57
C VAL A 249 21.00 -32.03 16.99
N THR A 250 21.65 -32.00 15.82
CA THR A 250 22.27 -33.19 15.22
C THR A 250 23.77 -33.02 15.11
N ARG A 251 24.50 -34.13 15.22
CA ARG A 251 25.95 -34.17 15.03
C ARG A 251 26.35 -35.21 14.01
N TYR A 252 27.34 -34.85 13.22
CA TYR A 252 27.91 -35.66 12.15
C TYR A 252 29.41 -35.69 12.38
N GLY A 253 29.95 -36.86 12.69
CA GLY A 253 31.37 -37.05 12.98
C GLY A 253 32.09 -37.87 11.92
N HIS A 254 33.41 -37.91 12.05
CA HIS A 254 34.35 -38.67 11.23
C HIS A 254 34.43 -38.22 9.76
N HIS A 255 34.14 -36.95 9.47
CA HIS A 255 34.26 -36.43 8.12
C HIS A 255 35.70 -36.49 7.60
N GLU A 256 35.85 -36.65 6.28
CA GLU A 256 37.11 -36.43 5.58
C GLU A 256 37.31 -34.94 5.30
N SER A 257 36.25 -34.28 4.81
CA SER A 257 36.23 -32.84 4.56
C SER A 257 34.87 -32.24 4.94
N LEU A 258 34.86 -30.96 5.31
CA LEU A 258 33.66 -30.20 5.65
C LEU A 258 33.29 -29.28 4.49
N ALA A 259 32.01 -29.25 4.12
CA ALA A 259 31.48 -28.37 3.09
C ALA A 259 30.83 -27.08 3.66
N VAL A 260 30.74 -26.99 4.99
CA VAL A 260 30.09 -25.89 5.72
C VAL A 260 30.96 -25.39 6.87
N SER A 261 30.69 -24.18 7.31
CA SER A 261 31.34 -23.48 8.41
C SER A 261 30.35 -23.11 9.51
N THR A 262 30.87 -22.80 10.71
CA THR A 262 30.03 -22.33 11.83
C THR A 262 29.31 -21.03 11.45
N GLY A 263 28.01 -20.99 11.65
CA GLY A 263 27.14 -19.87 11.27
C GLY A 263 26.37 -20.07 9.96
N ASP A 264 26.72 -21.08 9.16
CA ASP A 264 26.01 -21.36 7.90
C ASP A 264 24.60 -21.87 8.15
N ILE A 265 23.66 -21.45 7.30
CA ILE A 265 22.30 -22.00 7.24
C ILE A 265 22.31 -23.18 6.27
N VAL A 266 21.85 -24.33 6.72
CA VAL A 266 21.76 -25.55 5.92
C VAL A 266 20.30 -25.93 5.71
N LYS A 267 19.97 -26.43 4.51
CA LYS A 267 18.66 -27.02 4.20
C LYS A 267 18.67 -28.53 4.44
N LYS A 268 17.51 -29.11 4.75
CA LYS A 268 17.34 -30.58 4.77
C LYS A 268 17.80 -31.18 3.44
N GLY A 269 18.64 -32.21 3.51
CA GLY A 269 19.25 -32.88 2.36
C GLY A 269 20.50 -32.19 1.78
N GLN A 270 20.88 -31.00 2.26
CA GLN A 270 22.09 -30.32 1.81
C GLN A 270 23.34 -31.09 2.26
N VAL A 271 24.33 -31.19 1.37
CA VAL A 271 25.64 -31.77 1.67
C VAL A 271 26.39 -30.87 2.65
N ILE A 272 26.81 -31.43 3.78
CA ILE A 272 27.53 -30.73 4.85
C ILE A 272 29.00 -31.17 4.96
N GLY A 273 29.36 -32.26 4.29
CA GLY A 273 30.73 -32.74 4.21
C GLY A 273 30.80 -34.10 3.56
N THR A 274 32.00 -34.68 3.51
CA THR A 274 32.24 -36.01 2.94
C THR A 274 32.54 -37.03 4.04
N MET A 275 32.10 -38.26 3.83
CA MET A 275 32.34 -39.40 4.72
C MET A 275 33.83 -39.72 4.76
N GLY A 276 34.39 -39.87 5.95
CA GLY A 276 35.78 -40.23 6.14
C GLY A 276 35.99 -41.20 7.28
N SER A 277 37.21 -41.21 7.80
CA SER A 277 37.60 -42.00 8.96
C SER A 277 38.45 -41.19 9.95
N SER A 278 38.19 -39.88 10.05
CA SER A 278 38.97 -38.98 10.92
C SER A 278 38.65 -39.20 12.41
N GLY A 279 39.56 -38.79 13.30
CA GLY A 279 39.37 -38.96 14.75
C GLY A 279 39.49 -40.42 15.19
N ARG A 280 38.56 -40.88 16.04
CA ARG A 280 38.60 -42.23 16.62
C ARG A 280 37.68 -43.18 15.86
N SER A 281 38.15 -43.65 14.71
CA SER A 281 37.39 -44.50 13.79
C SER A 281 38.18 -45.76 13.38
N THR A 282 37.49 -46.87 13.11
CA THR A 282 38.08 -48.11 12.58
C THR A 282 38.00 -48.21 11.05
N GLY A 283 37.29 -47.30 10.38
CA GLY A 283 37.13 -47.27 8.92
C GLY A 283 36.07 -46.26 8.46
N PRO A 284 35.86 -46.08 7.15
CA PRO A 284 34.97 -45.05 6.62
C PRO A 284 33.50 -45.19 7.08
N HIS A 285 33.03 -44.21 7.85
CA HIS A 285 31.63 -44.10 8.29
C HIS A 285 31.30 -42.68 8.75
N VAL A 286 30.01 -42.36 8.86
CA VAL A 286 29.55 -41.18 9.61
C VAL A 286 28.96 -41.62 10.94
N HIS A 287 29.42 -41.00 12.02
CA HIS A 287 28.79 -41.12 13.34
C HIS A 287 27.72 -40.05 13.47
N PHE A 288 26.48 -40.47 13.74
CA PHE A 288 25.31 -39.60 13.75
C PHE A 288 24.60 -39.61 15.11
N GLU A 289 24.51 -38.44 15.74
CA GLU A 289 23.78 -38.25 17.00
C GLU A 289 22.57 -37.34 16.81
N VAL A 290 21.50 -37.61 17.57
CA VAL A 290 20.35 -36.71 17.72
C VAL A 290 20.24 -36.35 19.19
N LEU A 291 20.18 -35.04 19.47
CA LEU A 291 19.97 -34.49 20.79
C LEU A 291 18.62 -33.78 20.81
N LYS A 292 17.83 -34.01 21.85
CA LYS A 292 16.59 -33.30 22.12
C LYS A 292 16.68 -32.66 23.51
N ASN A 293 16.55 -31.34 23.58
CA ASN A 293 16.70 -30.55 24.81
C ASN A 293 18.01 -30.89 25.56
N GLY A 294 19.11 -31.02 24.82
CA GLY A 294 20.44 -31.33 25.35
C GLY A 294 20.69 -32.78 25.74
N ARG A 295 19.73 -33.70 25.52
CA ARG A 295 19.88 -35.13 25.85
C ARG A 295 19.95 -35.97 24.57
N HIS A 296 20.90 -36.91 24.51
CA HIS A 296 21.00 -37.87 23.40
C HIS A 296 19.77 -38.78 23.38
N VAL A 297 19.14 -38.89 22.22
CA VAL A 297 18.00 -39.78 21.97
C VAL A 297 18.39 -40.78 20.88
N ASP A 298 17.70 -41.93 20.83
CA ASP A 298 17.97 -42.94 19.81
C ASP A 298 17.67 -42.38 18.40
N PRO A 299 18.68 -42.22 17.52
CA PRO A 299 18.50 -41.70 16.17
C PRO A 299 17.61 -42.57 15.28
N LYS A 300 17.46 -43.87 15.58
CA LYS A 300 16.75 -44.83 14.73
C LYS A 300 15.30 -44.44 14.46
N ALA A 301 14.64 -43.84 15.46
CA ALA A 301 13.26 -43.35 15.36
C ALA A 301 13.09 -42.17 14.38
N TYR A 302 14.17 -41.45 14.07
CA TYR A 302 14.18 -40.30 13.16
C TYR A 302 14.63 -40.71 11.76
N VAL A 303 15.62 -41.61 11.70
CA VAL A 303 16.13 -42.14 10.43
C VAL A 303 15.09 -42.95 9.65
N ALA A 304 14.16 -43.60 10.35
CA ALA A 304 13.08 -44.37 9.74
C ALA A 304 11.95 -43.51 9.14
N ARG A 305 11.89 -42.20 9.47
CA ARG A 305 10.90 -41.26 8.93
C ARG A 305 11.34 -40.83 7.53
N ARG A 306 10.40 -40.80 6.59
CA ARG A 306 10.60 -40.28 5.24
C ARG A 306 9.98 -38.90 5.15
#